data_AF-A0AAE7JT20-F1
#
_entry.id   AF-A0AAE7JT20-F1
#
_cell.length_a   1.000
_cell.length_b   1.000
_cell.length_c   1.000
_cell.angle_alpha   90.00
_cell.angle_beta   90.00
_cell.angle_gamma   90.00
#
_symmetry.space_group_name_H-M   'P 1'
#
loop_
_entity.id
_entity.type
_entity.pdbx_description
1 polymer ?
#
loop_
_entity_poly.entity_id
_entity_poly.type
_entity_poly.pdbx_seq_one_letter_code
_entity_poly.pdbx_strand_id
1 'polypeptide(L)'
;MDIYVDLFLPKDNDVCHLKEDLISWGGESFSQSPKKYSWMDTLKFAAPEHSPSYEILLPQNVELDNYSIYSIDDNSIYEWEQDVNNHLVSNNYLKKFITDELPNIDSWIAAISFDEDIIDNIKKVICIKNVNELIEEIEKAMNWNDTNGFIAYKI
;
A
#
# COMPACT_ATOMS: atom_id res chain seq x y z
N MET A 1 4.78 -7.19 -15.85
CA MET A 1 3.70 -7.38 -14.89
C MET A 1 3.74 -6.14 -14.03
N ASP A 2 2.66 -5.37 -14.06
CA ASP A 2 2.59 -4.15 -13.27
C ASP A 2 1.97 -4.52 -11.92
N ILE A 3 2.59 -4.06 -10.83
CA ILE A 3 2.15 -4.34 -9.47
C ILE A 3 1.60 -3.05 -8.88
N TYR A 4 0.34 -3.10 -8.45
CA TYR A 4 -0.33 -2.00 -7.78
C TYR A 4 -0.51 -2.33 -6.31
N VAL A 5 -0.14 -1.37 -5.46
CA VAL A 5 -0.30 -1.48 -4.01
C VAL A 5 -0.99 -0.24 -3.49
N ASP A 6 -2.18 -0.44 -2.95
CA ASP A 6 -3.00 0.59 -2.33
C ASP A 6 -3.13 0.32 -0.84
N LEU A 7 -2.75 1.31 -0.03
CA LEU A 7 -2.92 1.30 1.42
C LEU A 7 -4.04 2.25 1.82
N PHE A 8 -5.00 1.75 2.59
CA PHE A 8 -6.06 2.51 3.20
C PHE A 8 -5.72 2.72 4.66
N LEU A 9 -5.45 3.97 5.04
CA LEU A 9 -5.09 4.37 6.39
C LEU A 9 -6.18 5.29 6.96
N PRO A 10 -6.51 5.23 8.25
CA PRO A 10 -7.62 6.03 8.80
C PRO A 10 -7.38 7.53 8.60
N LYS A 11 -8.42 8.28 8.23
CA LYS A 11 -8.32 9.72 7.92
C LYS A 11 -7.76 10.58 9.05
N ASP A 12 -7.96 10.15 10.30
CA ASP A 12 -7.55 10.87 11.51
C ASP A 12 -6.17 10.46 12.03
N ASN A 13 -5.46 9.58 11.32
CA ASN A 13 -4.22 9.00 11.84
C ASN A 13 -2.97 9.79 11.42
N ASP A 14 -2.44 10.56 12.36
CA ASP A 14 -1.12 11.22 12.28
C ASP A 14 0.05 10.20 12.39
N VAL A 15 -0.26 8.91 12.43
CA VAL A 15 0.60 7.85 12.99
C VAL A 15 1.69 7.38 12.02
N CYS A 16 1.57 7.64 10.72
CA CYS A 16 2.49 7.07 9.73
C CYS A 16 3.67 7.95 9.35
N HIS A 17 3.88 9.08 10.04
CA HIS A 17 4.94 10.05 9.71
C HIS A 17 5.02 10.44 8.21
N LEU A 18 3.90 10.30 7.49
CA LEU A 18 3.80 10.62 6.06
C LEU A 18 3.79 12.13 5.90
N LYS A 19 4.74 12.66 5.13
CA LYS A 19 4.83 14.09 4.84
C LYS A 19 4.35 14.35 3.44
N GLU A 20 3.47 15.33 3.26
CA GLU A 20 3.07 15.77 1.93
C GLU A 20 4.25 16.45 1.22
N ASP A 21 4.55 15.98 0.01
CA ASP A 21 5.58 16.54 -0.86
C ASP A 21 4.99 17.75 -1.62
N LEU A 22 5.27 18.95 -1.11
CA LEU A 22 4.80 20.20 -1.72
C LEU A 22 5.73 20.66 -2.86
N ILE A 23 5.15 21.23 -3.91
CA ILE A 23 5.91 21.90 -4.96
C ILE A 23 6.07 23.38 -4.63
N SER A 24 7.25 23.96 -4.91
CA SER A 24 7.46 25.39 -4.75
C SER A 24 7.29 26.13 -6.07
N TRP A 25 6.48 27.19 -6.06
CA TRP A 25 6.30 28.08 -7.20
C TRP A 25 6.19 29.52 -6.71
N GLY A 26 7.01 30.42 -7.25
CA GLY A 26 6.99 31.83 -6.86
C GLY A 26 7.34 32.13 -5.39
N GLY A 27 7.97 31.18 -4.67
CA GLY A 27 8.27 31.31 -3.23
C GLY A 27 7.16 30.81 -2.30
N GLU A 28 6.05 30.34 -2.85
CA GLU A 28 4.96 29.68 -2.13
C GLU A 28 5.05 28.15 -2.33
N SER A 29 4.39 27.39 -1.44
CA SER A 29 4.33 25.93 -1.48
C SER A 29 2.89 25.48 -1.75
N PHE A 30 2.72 24.54 -2.68
CA PHE A 30 1.42 24.04 -3.12
C PHE A 30 1.34 22.53 -3.06
N SER A 31 0.16 22.03 -2.68
CA SER A 31 -0.20 20.62 -2.85
C SER A 31 -0.19 20.21 -4.32
N GLN A 32 0.21 18.97 -4.57
CA GLN A 32 0.16 18.36 -5.90
C GLN A 32 -1.21 17.72 -6.18
N SER A 33 -1.51 17.45 -7.44
CA SER A 33 -2.72 16.72 -7.89
C SER A 33 -2.32 15.57 -8.82
N PRO A 34 -2.37 14.29 -8.39
CA PRO A 34 -2.72 13.83 -7.05
C PRO A 34 -1.71 14.30 -6.00
N LYS A 35 -2.13 14.33 -4.73
CA LYS A 35 -1.22 14.68 -3.62
C LYS A 35 -0.15 13.61 -3.51
N LYS A 36 1.09 14.03 -3.26
CA LYS A 36 2.22 13.11 -3.08
C LYS A 36 2.67 13.15 -1.63
N TYR A 37 3.07 12.00 -1.11
CA TYR A 37 3.58 11.86 0.24
C TYR A 37 4.86 11.04 0.23
N SER A 38 5.76 11.33 1.17
CA SER A 38 6.98 10.57 1.40
C SER A 38 7.08 10.10 2.84
N TRP A 39 7.54 8.87 3.02
CA TRP A 39 8.01 8.35 4.30
C TRP A 39 9.54 8.28 4.31
N MET A 40 10.15 8.87 5.33
CA MET A 40 11.62 9.01 5.46
C MET A 40 12.32 9.60 4.22
N ASP A 41 11.62 10.43 3.43
CA ASP A 41 12.10 11.00 2.16
C ASP A 41 12.52 9.95 1.11
N THR A 42 12.14 8.68 1.29
CA THR A 42 12.53 7.55 0.42
C THR A 42 11.34 6.86 -0.22
N LEU A 43 10.37 6.41 0.58
CA LEU A 43 9.20 5.69 0.11
C LEU A 43 8.11 6.67 -0.30
N LYS A 44 7.66 6.60 -1.55
CA LYS A 44 6.74 7.57 -2.13
C LYS A 44 5.35 6.98 -2.33
N PHE A 45 4.37 7.82 -2.04
CA PHE A 45 2.97 7.52 -2.22
C PHE A 45 2.29 8.63 -3.02
N ALA A 46 1.31 8.26 -3.82
CA ALA A 46 0.31 9.15 -4.37
C ALA A 46 -1.03 8.90 -3.65
N ALA A 47 -1.76 9.96 -3.30
CA ALA A 47 -3.12 9.85 -2.80
C ALA A 47 -4.09 10.16 -3.95
N PRO A 48 -4.63 9.13 -4.64
CA PRO A 48 -5.57 9.34 -5.73
C PRO A 48 -6.89 9.93 -5.21
N GLU A 49 -7.55 10.75 -6.03
CA GLU A 49 -8.85 11.34 -5.70
C GLU A 49 -9.99 10.31 -5.71
N HIS A 50 -9.78 9.19 -6.41
CA HIS A 50 -10.74 8.10 -6.56
C HIS A 50 -10.03 6.77 -6.29
N SER A 51 -10.61 5.93 -5.43
CA SER A 51 -10.16 4.55 -5.27
C SER A 51 -10.78 3.64 -6.32
N PRO A 52 -10.10 2.55 -6.70
CA PRO A 52 -10.77 1.39 -7.27
C PRO A 52 -11.91 0.92 -6.33
N SER A 53 -12.94 0.30 -6.90
CA SER A 53 -14.15 -0.13 -6.17
C SER A 53 -13.92 -1.37 -5.29
N TYR A 54 -12.90 -1.36 -4.42
CA TYR A 54 -12.60 -2.48 -3.52
C TYR A 54 -13.70 -2.78 -2.51
N GLU A 55 -14.62 -1.83 -2.26
CA GLU A 55 -15.80 -2.02 -1.41
C GLU A 55 -16.61 -3.27 -1.77
N ILE A 56 -16.67 -3.63 -3.06
CA ILE A 56 -17.42 -4.81 -3.52
C ILE A 56 -16.80 -6.14 -3.04
N LEU A 57 -15.50 -6.12 -2.71
CA LEU A 57 -14.73 -7.29 -2.28
C LEU A 57 -14.62 -7.36 -0.76
N LEU A 58 -14.74 -6.23 -0.07
CA LEU A 58 -14.56 -6.14 1.37
C LEU A 58 -15.78 -6.68 2.14
N PRO A 59 -15.56 -7.21 3.37
CA PRO A 59 -16.66 -7.56 4.26
C PRO A 59 -17.55 -6.34 4.60
N GLN A 60 -18.83 -6.58 4.88
CA GLN A 60 -19.82 -5.52 5.16
C GLN A 60 -19.48 -4.61 6.36
N ASN A 61 -18.59 -5.04 7.25
CA ASN A 61 -18.16 -4.27 8.41
C ASN A 61 -16.93 -3.38 8.13
N VAL A 62 -16.49 -3.27 6.87
CA VAL A 62 -15.36 -2.44 6.45
C VAL A 62 -15.87 -1.30 5.60
N GLU A 63 -15.85 -0.09 6.13
CA GLU A 63 -16.28 1.12 5.44
C GLU A 63 -15.06 1.93 4.96
N LEU A 64 -14.82 1.96 3.64
CA LEU A 64 -13.67 2.67 3.05
C LEU A 64 -13.74 4.18 3.24
N ASP A 65 -14.93 4.75 3.41
CA ASP A 65 -15.13 6.18 3.67
C ASP A 65 -14.39 6.70 4.91
N ASN A 66 -14.00 5.82 5.85
CA ASN A 66 -13.23 6.19 7.04
C ASN A 66 -11.71 6.25 6.79
N TYR A 67 -11.26 5.93 5.58
CA TYR A 67 -9.85 5.82 5.22
C TYR A 67 -9.44 6.79 4.10
N SER A 68 -8.17 7.19 4.11
CA SER A 68 -7.45 7.81 3.01
C SER A 68 -6.68 6.75 2.23
N ILE A 69 -6.63 6.87 0.91
CA ILE A 69 -5.88 5.95 0.03
C ILE A 69 -4.47 6.51 -0.22
N TYR A 70 -3.49 5.62 -0.15
CA TYR A 70 -2.09 5.86 -0.49
C TYR A 70 -1.59 4.74 -1.40
N SER A 71 -1.42 5.06 -2.67
CA SER A 71 -0.87 4.16 -3.69
C SER A 71 0.64 4.31 -3.77
N ILE A 72 1.38 3.21 -3.90
CA ILE A 72 2.84 3.27 -4.11
C ILE A 72 3.17 3.96 -5.44
N ASP A 73 4.00 5.02 -5.38
CA ASP A 73 4.39 5.86 -6.53
C ASP A 73 5.91 5.83 -6.76
N ASP A 74 6.55 4.70 -6.43
CA ASP A 74 7.97 4.44 -6.69
C ASP A 74 8.26 2.97 -7.03
N ASN A 75 9.55 2.63 -7.11
CA ASN A 75 10.00 1.29 -7.49
C ASN A 75 10.09 0.30 -6.32
N SER A 76 9.72 0.70 -5.09
CA SER A 76 9.90 -0.13 -3.90
C SER A 76 9.22 -1.49 -4.05
N ILE A 77 8.04 -1.56 -4.67
CA ILE A 77 7.35 -2.84 -4.87
C ILE A 77 8.11 -3.80 -5.80
N TYR A 78 8.68 -3.26 -6.89
CA TYR A 78 9.44 -4.04 -7.87
C TYR A 78 10.81 -4.46 -7.31
N GLU A 79 11.45 -3.62 -6.49
CA GLU A 79 12.66 -3.99 -5.77
C GLU A 79 12.40 -5.16 -4.81
N TRP A 80 11.27 -5.13 -4.09
CA TRP A 80 10.90 -6.23 -3.20
C TRP A 80 10.56 -7.51 -3.98
N GLU A 81 9.83 -7.41 -5.09
CA GLU A 81 9.56 -8.54 -5.98
C GLU A 81 10.87 -9.20 -6.46
N GLN A 82 11.85 -8.40 -6.89
CA GLN A 82 13.16 -8.90 -7.30
C GLN A 82 13.90 -9.57 -6.15
N ASP A 83 13.86 -9.02 -4.93
CA ASP A 83 14.48 -9.61 -3.75
C ASP A 83 13.89 -10.99 -3.44
N VAL A 84 12.56 -11.12 -3.50
CA VAL A 84 11.84 -12.38 -3.26
C VAL A 84 12.26 -13.44 -4.27
N ASN A 85 12.20 -13.14 -5.57
CA ASN A 85 12.46 -14.13 -6.62
C ASN A 85 13.95 -14.50 -6.73
N ASN A 86 14.86 -13.57 -6.42
CA ASN A 86 16.30 -13.82 -6.38
C ASN A 86 16.81 -14.33 -5.03
N HIS A 87 15.92 -14.54 -4.04
CA HIS A 87 16.25 -15.01 -2.70
C HIS A 87 17.29 -14.11 -1.99
N LEU A 88 17.16 -12.80 -2.16
CA LEU A 88 18.05 -11.79 -1.59
C LEU A 88 17.54 -11.32 -0.22
N VAL A 89 18.47 -10.86 0.63
CA VAL A 89 18.11 -10.18 1.87
C VAL A 89 17.60 -8.79 1.52
N SER A 90 16.31 -8.56 1.73
CA SER A 90 15.66 -7.31 1.37
C SER A 90 15.84 -6.23 2.42
N ASN A 91 16.38 -5.07 2.01
CA ASN A 91 16.38 -3.82 2.78
C ASN A 91 15.31 -2.85 2.26
N ASN A 92 14.22 -3.38 1.71
CA ASN A 92 13.19 -2.62 1.03
C ASN A 92 12.42 -1.66 1.95
N TYR A 93 12.23 -0.41 1.51
CA TYR A 93 11.56 0.62 2.30
C TYR A 93 10.06 0.38 2.48
N LEU A 94 9.37 -0.24 1.53
CA LEU A 94 7.97 -0.61 1.69
C LEU A 94 7.81 -1.71 2.72
N LYS A 95 8.65 -2.76 2.66
CA LYS A 95 8.71 -3.79 3.69
C LYS A 95 8.96 -3.19 5.08
N LYS A 96 9.90 -2.24 5.17
CA LYS A 96 10.22 -1.53 6.41
C LYS A 96 9.05 -0.66 6.90
N PHE A 97 8.39 0.10 6.02
CA PHE A 97 7.20 0.88 6.38
C PHE A 97 6.11 -0.02 6.95
N ILE A 98 5.87 -1.16 6.29
CA ILE A 98 4.90 -2.14 6.76
C ILE A 98 5.29 -2.62 8.16
N THR A 99 6.54 -3.02 8.40
CA THR A 99 6.95 -3.55 9.72
C THR A 99 7.02 -2.51 10.82
N ASP A 100 7.33 -1.25 10.51
CA ASP A 100 7.61 -0.22 11.50
C ASP A 100 6.36 0.62 11.82
N GLU A 101 5.53 0.92 10.82
CA GLU A 101 4.40 1.86 10.95
C GLU A 101 3.05 1.14 11.11
N LEU A 102 2.73 0.14 10.28
CA LEU A 102 1.41 -0.53 10.32
C LEU A 102 1.05 -1.19 11.66
N PRO A 103 1.99 -1.73 12.48
CA PRO A 103 1.65 -2.24 13.80
C PRO A 103 1.07 -1.21 14.75
N ASN A 104 1.44 0.07 14.58
CA ASN A 104 0.99 1.18 15.43
C ASN A 104 -0.38 1.73 15.03
N ILE A 105 -0.96 1.19 13.95
CA ILE A 105 -2.25 1.60 13.43
C ILE A 105 -3.29 0.56 13.82
N ASP A 106 -4.37 1.00 14.47
CA ASP A 106 -5.43 0.11 14.93
C ASP A 106 -6.15 -0.57 13.77
N SER A 107 -6.45 0.18 12.71
CA SER A 107 -7.16 -0.33 11.54
C SER A 107 -6.53 0.13 10.22
N TRP A 108 -6.34 -0.79 9.27
CA TRP A 108 -5.79 -0.51 7.94
C TRP A 108 -6.23 -1.57 6.92
N ILE A 109 -6.15 -1.23 5.64
CA ILE A 109 -6.39 -2.17 4.53
C ILE A 109 -5.22 -2.02 3.54
N ALA A 110 -4.74 -3.14 3.01
CA ALA A 110 -3.72 -3.20 1.98
C ALA A 110 -4.26 -4.05 0.82
N ALA A 111 -4.34 -3.46 -0.38
CA ALA A 111 -4.71 -4.16 -1.60
C ALA A 111 -3.47 -4.30 -2.48
N ILE A 112 -3.15 -5.54 -2.86
CA ILE A 112 -2.10 -5.87 -3.82
C ILE A 112 -2.79 -6.48 -5.03
N SER A 113 -2.58 -5.90 -6.20
CA SER A 113 -3.13 -6.38 -7.46
C SER A 113 -2.10 -6.34 -8.59
N PHE A 114 -2.34 -7.16 -9.60
CA PHE A 114 -1.47 -7.31 -10.75
C PHE A 114 -2.20 -6.92 -12.02
N ASP A 115 -1.49 -6.29 -12.95
CA ASP A 115 -1.98 -5.85 -14.25
C ASP A 115 -3.19 -4.88 -14.16
N GLU A 116 -3.70 -4.42 -15.30
CA GLU A 116 -4.75 -3.38 -15.34
C GLU A 116 -6.12 -3.84 -14.78
N ASP A 117 -6.38 -5.15 -14.74
CA ASP A 117 -7.62 -5.75 -14.21
C ASP A 117 -7.54 -5.96 -12.68
N ILE A 118 -7.32 -4.86 -11.96
CA ILE A 118 -7.07 -4.78 -10.50
C ILE A 118 -8.05 -5.66 -9.69
N ILE A 119 -9.35 -5.54 -9.95
CA ILE A 119 -10.40 -6.22 -9.18
C ILE A 119 -10.47 -7.72 -9.51
N ASP A 120 -10.41 -8.08 -10.80
CA ASP A 120 -10.57 -9.48 -11.24
C ASP A 120 -9.39 -10.35 -10.81
N ASN A 121 -8.21 -9.73 -10.61
CA ASN A 121 -7.00 -10.40 -10.14
C ASN A 121 -6.95 -10.58 -8.61
N ILE A 122 -7.85 -9.97 -7.84
CA ILE A 122 -7.95 -10.21 -6.40
C ILE A 122 -8.71 -11.51 -6.14
N LYS A 123 -7.99 -12.51 -5.63
CA LYS A 123 -8.56 -13.85 -5.35
C LYS A 123 -8.84 -14.08 -3.87
N LYS A 124 -8.31 -13.25 -2.99
CA LYS A 124 -8.34 -13.46 -1.53
C LYS A 124 -8.59 -12.15 -0.80
N VAL A 125 -9.38 -12.23 0.27
CA VAL A 125 -9.63 -11.13 1.21
C VAL A 125 -9.38 -11.68 2.61
N ILE A 126 -8.39 -11.15 3.31
CA ILE A 126 -7.76 -11.80 4.48
C ILE A 126 -7.75 -10.84 5.67
N CYS A 127 -8.29 -11.28 6.80
CA CYS A 127 -8.13 -10.59 8.08
C CYS A 127 -6.78 -10.97 8.69
N ILE A 128 -5.90 -9.99 8.83
CA ILE A 128 -4.53 -10.17 9.31
C ILE A 128 -4.44 -9.82 10.80
N LYS A 129 -3.83 -10.70 11.59
CA LYS A 129 -3.70 -10.49 13.05
C LYS A 129 -2.39 -9.83 13.43
N ASN A 130 -1.37 -10.00 12.61
CA ASN A 130 -0.04 -9.42 12.83
C ASN A 130 0.62 -9.10 11.49
N VAL A 131 1.55 -8.15 11.51
CA VAL A 131 2.17 -7.66 10.28
C VAL A 131 3.04 -8.71 9.56
N ASN A 132 3.55 -9.72 10.25
CA ASN A 132 4.35 -10.76 9.61
C ASN A 132 3.49 -11.62 8.67
N GLU A 133 2.23 -11.88 9.02
CA GLU A 133 1.27 -12.53 8.12
C GLU A 133 1.07 -11.70 6.83
N LEU A 134 1.00 -10.36 6.94
CA LEU A 134 0.93 -9.49 5.76
C LEU A 134 2.19 -9.62 4.89
N ILE A 135 3.38 -9.58 5.50
CA ILE A 135 4.65 -9.76 4.78
C ILE A 135 4.68 -11.10 4.03
N GLU A 136 4.27 -12.19 4.69
CA GLU A 136 4.23 -13.52 4.07
C GLU A 136 3.26 -13.58 2.88
N GLU A 137 2.08 -12.96 2.98
CA GLU A 137 1.13 -12.92 1.85
C GLU A 137 1.64 -12.05 0.69
N ILE A 138 2.31 -10.92 0.98
CA ILE A 138 2.96 -10.10 -0.05
C ILE A 138 4.04 -10.91 -0.77
N GLU A 139 4.94 -11.56 -0.03
CA GLU A 139 6.03 -12.35 -0.62
C GLU A 139 5.52 -13.55 -1.42
N LYS A 140 4.42 -14.19 -1.00
CA LYS A 140 3.75 -15.22 -1.79
C LYS A 140 3.21 -14.65 -3.10
N ALA A 141 2.50 -13.52 -3.05
CA ALA A 141 1.91 -12.89 -4.23
C ALA A 141 2.97 -12.38 -5.22
N MET A 142 4.13 -11.95 -4.74
CA MET A 142 5.27 -11.52 -5.56
C MET A 142 6.05 -12.67 -6.19
N ASN A 143 5.85 -13.91 -5.75
CA ASN A 143 6.52 -15.05 -6.35
C ASN A 143 5.99 -15.26 -7.77
N TRP A 144 6.87 -15.33 -8.77
CA TRP A 144 6.48 -15.49 -10.18
C TRP A 144 5.67 -16.76 -10.48
N ASN A 145 5.60 -17.71 -9.55
CA ASN A 145 4.81 -18.93 -9.69
C ASN A 145 3.39 -18.83 -9.10
N ASP A 146 3.06 -17.79 -8.33
CA ASP A 146 1.77 -17.63 -7.63
C ASP A 146 1.32 -16.15 -7.56
N THR A 147 1.27 -15.49 -8.73
CA THR A 147 0.91 -14.07 -8.87
C THR A 147 -0.60 -13.86 -8.76
N ASN A 148 -1.13 -14.00 -7.54
CA ASN A 148 -2.53 -13.74 -7.24
C ASN A 148 -2.66 -12.49 -6.36
N GLY A 149 -3.48 -11.53 -6.79
CA GLY A 149 -3.81 -10.36 -5.99
C GLY A 149 -4.61 -10.72 -4.75
N PHE A 150 -4.53 -9.88 -3.73
CA PHE A 150 -5.28 -10.05 -2.49
C PHE A 150 -5.54 -8.71 -1.81
N ILE A 151 -6.54 -8.70 -0.94
CA ILE A 151 -6.76 -7.63 0.04
C ILE A 151 -6.49 -8.20 1.42
N ALA A 152 -5.65 -7.52 2.18
CA ALA A 152 -5.41 -7.77 3.60
C ALA A 152 -5.97 -6.61 4.41
N TYR A 153 -6.57 -6.90 5.57
CA TYR A 153 -7.08 -5.85 6.45
C TYR A 153 -6.92 -6.20 7.93
N LYS A 154 -6.84 -5.16 8.75
CA LYS A 154 -6.89 -5.18 10.22
C LYS A 154 -7.92 -4.15 10.67
N ILE A 155 -8.82 -4.53 11.57
CA ILE A 155 -9.91 -3.69 12.12
C ILE A 155 -10.00 -3.94 13.62
#